data_AF-I7J9R4-F1
#
_entry.id   AF-I7J9R4-F1
#
_cell.length_a   1.000
_cell.length_b   1.000
_cell.length_c   1.000
_cell.angle_alpha   90.00
_cell.angle_beta   90.00
_cell.angle_gamma   90.00
#
_symmetry.space_group_name_H-M   'P 1'
#
loop_
_entity.id
_entity.type
_entity.pdbx_description
1 polymer ?
#
loop_
_entity_poly.entity_id
_entity_poly.type
_entity_poly.pdbx_seq_one_letter_code
_entity_poly.pdbx_strand_id
1 'polypeptide(L)'
;MNETNDDSWVYNECSDQCTDVLIRKIEISKNFTLNNLSFTLQLLSTYDVYLEARKLVSMVSRCSIVHNERFINELLKSKLFYPIAIKLSDSDTSSCMKGECIIGYFEIYLMPHLGRAFDGRIERMIVHPQYRNIGVCQKMMASAIELCKNNLMCNRIDLYAENEIAKYIYTKFGFSQVHTNVYRLSLI
;
A
#
# COMPACT_ATOMS: atom_id res chain seq x y z
N MET A 1 41.15 35.14 6.34
CA MET A 1 40.46 35.68 5.16
C MET A 1 39.91 34.48 4.40
N ASN A 2 38.60 34.30 4.58
CA ASN A 2 37.60 33.56 3.80
C ASN A 2 38.04 32.36 2.94
N GLU A 3 37.79 31.17 3.48
CA GLU A 3 37.33 30.01 2.70
C GLU A 3 35.91 30.31 2.22
N THR A 4 35.73 30.54 0.93
CA THR A 4 34.41 30.51 0.29
C THR A 4 34.15 29.08 -0.16
N ASN A 5 33.54 28.27 0.71
CA ASN A 5 32.83 27.07 0.27
C ASN A 5 31.65 27.53 -0.58
N ASP A 6 31.75 27.27 -1.88
CA ASP A 6 30.66 27.39 -2.82
C ASP A 6 29.68 26.22 -2.59
N ASP A 7 28.97 26.27 -1.46
CA ASP A 7 27.83 25.40 -1.17
C ASP A 7 26.61 25.94 -1.93
N SER A 8 26.68 25.89 -3.27
CA SER A 8 25.53 26.15 -4.11
C SER A 8 24.53 25.00 -3.89
N TRP A 9 23.58 25.18 -2.98
CA TRP A 9 22.44 24.28 -2.85
C TRP A 9 21.68 24.30 -4.17
N VAL A 10 21.83 23.23 -4.96
CA VAL A 10 20.99 23.02 -6.15
C VAL A 10 19.59 22.74 -5.65
N TYR A 11 18.76 23.77 -5.60
CA TYR A 11 17.34 23.65 -5.34
C TYR A 11 16.69 22.95 -6.54
N ASN A 12 16.47 21.64 -6.41
CA ASN A 12 15.56 20.94 -7.29
C ASN A 12 14.15 21.30 -6.85
N GLU A 13 13.44 22.08 -7.67
CA GLU A 13 12.02 22.37 -7.44
C GLU A 13 11.25 21.05 -7.38
N CYS A 14 10.37 20.94 -6.39
CA CYS A 14 9.44 19.83 -6.30
C CYS A 14 8.50 19.95 -7.50
N SER A 15 8.59 19.02 -8.45
CA SER A 15 7.84 19.06 -9.70
C SER A 15 6.33 19.21 -9.46
N ASP A 16 5.60 19.90 -10.34
CA ASP A 16 4.14 20.02 -10.32
C ASP A 16 3.40 18.70 -10.09
N GLN A 17 4.00 17.58 -10.52
CA GLN A 17 3.51 16.22 -10.30
C GLN A 17 3.33 15.84 -8.83
N CYS A 18 4.17 16.36 -7.91
CA CYS A 18 4.00 16.12 -6.47
C CYS A 18 2.79 16.88 -5.91
N THR A 19 2.51 18.07 -6.46
CA THR A 19 1.33 18.85 -6.11
C THR A 19 0.05 18.16 -6.59
N ASP A 20 0.08 17.56 -7.78
CA ASP A 20 -1.07 16.80 -8.33
C ASP A 20 -1.50 15.66 -7.41
N VAL A 21 -0.56 14.95 -6.78
CA VAL A 21 -0.85 13.87 -5.82
C VAL A 21 -1.59 14.38 -4.57
N LEU A 22 -1.40 15.65 -4.17
CA LEU A 22 -2.14 16.28 -3.06
C LEU A 22 -3.51 16.82 -3.47
N ILE A 23 -3.72 17.10 -4.75
CA ILE A 23 -4.96 17.69 -5.26
C ILE A 23 -5.90 16.59 -5.76
N ARG A 24 -5.38 15.53 -6.37
CA ARG A 24 -6.15 14.48 -7.02
C ARG A 24 -5.83 13.10 -6.43
N LYS A 25 -6.88 12.33 -6.16
CA LYS A 25 -6.77 10.91 -5.86
C LYS A 25 -6.37 10.16 -7.13
N ILE A 26 -5.24 9.46 -7.08
CA ILE A 26 -4.82 8.60 -8.19
C ILE A 26 -5.58 7.29 -8.12
N GLU A 27 -6.35 7.01 -9.18
CA GLU A 27 -7.03 5.74 -9.36
C GLU A 27 -6.05 4.68 -9.88
N ILE A 28 -6.20 3.44 -9.40
CA ILE A 28 -5.42 2.30 -9.88
C ILE A 28 -6.35 1.11 -10.12
N SER A 29 -6.21 0.51 -11.29
CA SER A 29 -6.78 -0.80 -11.62
C SER A 29 -5.82 -1.55 -12.52
N LYS A 30 -5.47 -2.79 -12.15
CA LYS A 30 -4.53 -3.63 -12.90
C LYS A 30 -4.98 -5.08 -12.87
N ASN A 31 -5.15 -5.65 -14.05
CA ASN A 31 -5.43 -7.07 -14.21
C ASN A 31 -4.13 -7.86 -14.38
N PHE A 32 -4.06 -9.05 -13.79
CA PHE A 32 -2.97 -9.97 -14.00
C PHE A 32 -3.43 -11.42 -13.84
N THR A 33 -2.73 -12.33 -14.50
CA THR A 33 -3.01 -13.76 -14.43
C THR A 33 -1.84 -14.49 -13.78
N LEU A 34 -2.13 -15.45 -12.90
CA LEU A 34 -1.17 -16.37 -12.31
C LEU A 34 -1.81 -17.76 -12.23
N ASN A 35 -1.11 -18.79 -12.70
CA ASN A 35 -1.57 -20.19 -12.63
C ASN A 35 -3.02 -20.38 -13.12
N ASN A 36 -3.35 -19.78 -14.26
CA ASN A 36 -4.69 -19.80 -14.88
C ASN A 36 -5.81 -19.12 -14.05
N LEU A 37 -5.46 -18.39 -12.99
CA LEU A 37 -6.39 -17.55 -12.23
C LEU A 37 -6.19 -16.09 -12.64
N SER A 38 -7.31 -15.41 -12.87
CA SER A 38 -7.37 -13.99 -13.21
C SER A 38 -7.60 -13.16 -11.96
N PHE A 39 -6.83 -12.09 -11.79
CA PHE A 39 -6.92 -11.20 -10.64
C PHE A 39 -7.03 -9.75 -11.08
N THR A 40 -7.74 -8.96 -10.28
CA THR A 40 -7.83 -7.50 -10.41
C THR A 40 -7.32 -6.85 -9.14
N LEU A 41 -6.27 -6.05 -9.26
CA LEU A 41 -5.81 -5.12 -8.23
C LEU A 41 -6.52 -3.79 -8.44
N GLN A 42 -7.16 -3.26 -7.40
CA GLN A 42 -7.82 -1.95 -7.47
C GLN A 42 -7.91 -1.27 -6.12
N LEU A 43 -8.17 0.05 -6.11
CA LEU A 43 -8.52 0.74 -4.88
C LEU A 43 -9.78 0.15 -4.25
N LEU A 44 -9.79 0.14 -2.92
CA LEU A 44 -10.99 -0.10 -2.14
C LEU A 44 -11.91 1.12 -2.28
N SER A 45 -13.13 0.90 -2.77
CA SER A 45 -14.04 1.98 -3.18
C SER A 45 -15.37 2.04 -2.43
N THR A 46 -15.77 0.98 -1.73
CA THR A 46 -17.07 0.94 -1.04
C THR A 46 -16.96 0.35 0.36
N TYR A 47 -17.97 0.63 1.19
CA TYR A 47 -18.07 0.06 2.53
C TYR A 47 -18.19 -1.46 2.53
N ASP A 48 -18.90 -2.05 1.56
CA ASP A 48 -19.01 -3.50 1.42
C ASP A 48 -17.63 -4.15 1.14
N VAL A 49 -16.82 -3.55 0.26
CA VAL A 49 -15.45 -4.04 -0.01
C VAL A 49 -14.58 -3.92 1.25
N TYR A 50 -14.78 -2.87 2.05
CA TYR A 50 -14.10 -2.71 3.34
C TYR A 50 -14.44 -3.86 4.30
N LEU A 51 -15.71 -4.25 4.40
CA LEU A 51 -16.11 -5.36 5.25
C LEU A 51 -15.46 -6.68 4.81
N GLU A 52 -15.34 -6.93 3.50
CA GLU A 52 -14.63 -8.10 2.98
C GLU A 52 -13.12 -8.05 3.25
N ALA A 53 -12.47 -6.92 2.95
CA ALA A 53 -11.05 -6.73 3.23
C ALA A 53 -10.75 -6.88 4.74
N ARG A 54 -11.66 -6.42 5.61
CA ARG A 54 -11.55 -6.56 7.06
C ARG A 54 -11.49 -8.02 7.50
N LYS A 55 -12.23 -8.93 6.86
CA LYS A 55 -12.14 -10.37 7.16
C LYS A 55 -10.72 -10.86 6.96
N LEU A 56 -10.09 -10.47 5.84
CA LEU A 56 -8.69 -10.82 5.54
C LEU A 56 -7.71 -10.18 6.54
N VAL A 57 -7.86 -8.89 6.84
CA VAL A 57 -6.99 -8.18 7.81
C VAL A 57 -7.07 -8.79 9.20
N SER A 58 -8.28 -9.20 9.63
CA SER A 58 -8.49 -9.81 10.95
C SER A 58 -7.78 -11.16 11.14
N MET A 59 -7.33 -11.81 10.05
CA MET A 59 -6.57 -13.06 10.12
C MET A 59 -5.14 -12.86 10.62
N VAL A 60 -4.57 -11.65 10.50
CA VAL A 60 -3.16 -11.38 10.81
C VAL A 60 -2.94 -10.16 11.70
N SER A 61 -4.00 -9.43 12.03
CA SER A 61 -3.93 -8.20 12.81
C SER A 61 -5.07 -8.13 13.82
N ARG A 62 -4.79 -7.51 14.97
CA ARG A 62 -5.81 -7.27 15.99
C ARG A 62 -6.75 -6.17 15.51
N CYS A 63 -7.95 -6.55 15.07
CA CYS A 63 -9.00 -5.60 14.68
C CYS A 63 -10.08 -5.55 15.76
N SER A 64 -9.91 -4.66 16.74
CA SER A 64 -10.87 -4.45 17.83
C SER A 64 -12.07 -3.56 17.46
N ILE A 65 -11.99 -2.84 16.34
CA ILE A 65 -13.00 -1.86 15.91
C ILE A 65 -13.55 -2.25 14.54
N VAL A 66 -14.84 -1.98 14.33
CA VAL A 66 -15.48 -1.91 13.02
C VAL A 66 -15.92 -0.47 12.84
N HIS A 67 -15.42 0.20 11.81
CA HIS A 67 -15.81 1.57 11.54
C HIS A 67 -17.17 1.60 10.83
N ASN A 68 -17.96 2.64 11.08
CA ASN A 68 -19.21 2.84 10.35
C ASN A 68 -18.95 3.29 8.91
N GLU A 69 -19.99 3.15 8.08
CA GLU A 69 -19.94 3.47 6.65
C GLU A 69 -19.51 4.92 6.38
N ARG A 70 -20.06 5.89 7.12
CA ARG A 70 -19.70 7.31 6.94
C ARG A 70 -18.20 7.54 7.12
N PHE A 71 -17.61 6.97 8.17
CA PHE A 71 -16.18 7.10 8.43
C PHE A 71 -15.35 6.50 7.29
N ILE A 72 -15.71 5.29 6.85
CA ILE A 72 -14.99 4.62 5.75
C ILE A 72 -15.11 5.43 4.46
N ASN A 73 -16.30 5.88 4.10
CA ASN A 73 -16.52 6.66 2.89
C ASN A 73 -15.71 7.96 2.89
N GLU A 74 -15.51 8.63 4.04
CA GLU A 74 -14.61 9.77 4.14
C GLU A 74 -13.13 9.37 4.09
N LEU A 75 -12.74 8.29 4.77
CA LEU A 75 -11.36 7.80 4.76
C LEU A 75 -10.89 7.42 3.36
N LEU A 76 -11.75 6.77 2.55
CA LEU A 76 -11.42 6.35 1.19
C LEU A 76 -11.20 7.52 0.22
N LYS A 77 -11.77 8.70 0.51
CA LYS A 77 -11.52 9.93 -0.24
C LYS A 77 -10.13 10.53 0.03
N SER A 78 -9.45 10.10 1.10
CA SER A 78 -8.14 10.63 1.46
C SER A 78 -7.12 10.40 0.34
N LYS A 79 -6.42 11.47 -0.05
CA LYS A 79 -5.39 11.43 -1.11
C LYS A 79 -4.05 10.92 -0.60
N LEU A 80 -3.92 10.76 0.72
CA LEU A 80 -2.71 10.28 1.38
C LEU A 80 -2.83 8.81 1.83
N PHE A 81 -3.94 8.14 1.51
CA PHE A 81 -4.20 6.78 1.95
C PHE A 81 -4.77 5.94 0.82
N TYR A 82 -4.05 4.90 0.40
CA TYR A 82 -4.40 4.03 -0.72
C TYR A 82 -4.60 2.59 -0.24
N PRO A 83 -5.80 2.25 0.27
CA PRO A 83 -6.17 0.87 0.54
C PRO A 83 -6.45 0.16 -0.79
N ILE A 84 -5.72 -0.91 -1.05
CA ILE A 84 -5.75 -1.64 -2.32
C ILE A 84 -6.17 -3.08 -2.04
N ALA A 85 -7.15 -3.54 -2.82
CA ALA A 85 -7.67 -4.89 -2.75
C ALA A 85 -7.33 -5.68 -4.02
N ILE A 86 -7.09 -6.97 -3.84
CA ILE A 86 -6.92 -7.95 -4.92
C ILE A 86 -8.16 -8.82 -4.96
N LYS A 87 -8.84 -8.79 -6.09
CA LYS A 87 -10.03 -9.59 -6.39
C LYS A 87 -9.65 -10.76 -7.29
N LEU A 88 -10.26 -11.90 -7.06
CA LEU A 88 -10.26 -13.01 -8.02
C LEU A 88 -11.40 -12.78 -9.03
N SER A 89 -11.11 -12.87 -10.32
CA SER A 89 -12.07 -12.54 -11.38
C SER A 89 -13.03 -13.69 -11.75
N ASP A 90 -12.72 -14.95 -11.38
CA ASP A 90 -13.30 -16.16 -12.03
C ASP A 90 -13.88 -17.26 -11.12
N SER A 91 -14.26 -17.01 -9.86
CA SER A 91 -14.90 -18.06 -9.03
C SER A 91 -16.37 -17.78 -8.73
N ASP A 92 -17.19 -18.82 -8.87
CA ASP A 92 -18.53 -18.95 -8.29
C ASP A 92 -18.63 -18.16 -6.98
N THR A 93 -19.40 -17.09 -7.02
CA THR A 93 -19.57 -16.09 -5.97
C THR A 93 -20.27 -16.62 -4.71
N SER A 94 -20.50 -17.93 -4.63
CA SER A 94 -21.28 -18.61 -3.60
C SER A 94 -20.69 -18.49 -2.19
N SER A 95 -19.37 -18.32 -2.05
CA SER A 95 -18.70 -18.10 -0.75
C SER A 95 -18.41 -16.62 -0.43
N CYS A 96 -18.74 -15.69 -1.32
CA CYS A 96 -18.37 -14.28 -1.22
C CYS A 96 -19.63 -13.46 -0.95
N MET A 97 -19.62 -12.53 0.02
CA MET A 97 -20.76 -11.62 0.14
C MET A 97 -20.84 -10.76 -1.12
N LYS A 98 -21.98 -10.83 -1.82
CA LYS A 98 -22.28 -10.06 -3.05
C LYS A 98 -21.26 -10.22 -4.19
N GLY A 99 -20.51 -11.32 -4.25
CA GLY A 99 -19.65 -11.64 -5.38
C GLY A 99 -18.32 -10.90 -5.46
N GLU A 100 -17.83 -10.32 -4.35
CA GLU A 100 -16.47 -9.78 -4.31
C GLU A 100 -15.57 -10.64 -3.40
N CYS A 101 -14.73 -11.49 -4.02
CA CYS A 101 -13.73 -12.27 -3.29
C CYS A 101 -12.43 -11.47 -3.14
N ILE A 102 -12.23 -10.82 -1.99
CA ILE A 102 -10.95 -10.17 -1.68
C ILE A 102 -9.95 -11.22 -1.21
N ILE A 103 -9.00 -11.57 -2.07
CA ILE A 103 -7.96 -12.58 -1.81
C ILE A 103 -6.63 -11.96 -1.39
N GLY A 104 -6.48 -10.65 -1.56
CA GLY A 104 -5.30 -9.91 -1.14
C GLY A 104 -5.65 -8.47 -0.75
N TYR A 105 -4.86 -7.90 0.14
CA TYR A 105 -5.03 -6.53 0.61
C TYR A 105 -3.67 -5.93 0.98
N PHE A 106 -3.51 -4.63 0.79
CA PHE A 106 -2.42 -3.84 1.34
C PHE A 106 -2.80 -2.35 1.37
N GLU A 107 -2.06 -1.59 2.18
CA GLU A 107 -2.26 -0.14 2.34
C GLU A 107 -0.98 0.57 1.94
N ILE A 108 -1.11 1.69 1.21
CA ILE A 108 -0.02 2.66 1.06
C ILE A 108 -0.44 3.95 1.75
N TYR A 109 0.38 4.40 2.70
CA TYR A 109 0.30 5.73 3.29
C TYR A 109 1.32 6.64 2.62
N LEU A 110 0.89 7.81 2.18
CA LEU A 110 1.80 8.87 1.78
C LEU A 110 2.14 9.75 2.97
N MET A 111 3.42 10.04 3.13
CA MET A 111 3.98 10.88 4.17
C MET A 111 4.56 12.14 3.51
N PRO A 112 3.80 13.26 3.53
CA PRO A 112 4.31 14.54 3.06
C PRO A 112 5.53 15.00 3.86
N HIS A 113 6.51 15.55 3.15
CA HIS A 113 7.70 16.13 3.74
C HIS A 113 7.93 17.53 3.20
N LEU A 114 8.37 18.44 4.07
CA LEU A 114 8.85 19.76 3.65
C LEU A 114 10.30 19.62 3.18
N GLY A 115 10.60 20.13 1.98
CA GLY A 115 11.97 20.12 1.42
C GLY A 115 12.41 18.83 0.73
N ARG A 116 11.52 17.84 0.56
CA ARG A 116 11.76 16.64 -0.27
C ARG A 116 10.45 16.00 -0.73
N ALA A 117 10.53 15.12 -1.73
CA ALA A 117 9.38 14.35 -2.20
C ALA A 117 8.81 13.40 -1.12
N PHE A 118 7.62 12.87 -1.36
CA PHE A 118 6.89 12.05 -0.38
C PHE A 118 7.63 10.76 -0.05
N ASP A 119 7.44 10.28 1.18
CA ASP A 119 7.76 8.91 1.51
C ASP A 119 6.47 8.08 1.41
N GLY A 120 6.58 6.88 0.83
CA GLY A 120 5.52 5.88 0.90
C GLY A 120 5.73 4.96 2.09
N ARG A 121 4.66 4.52 2.75
CA ARG A 121 4.70 3.43 3.71
C ARG A 121 3.74 2.34 3.32
N ILE A 122 4.26 1.12 3.11
CA ILE A 122 3.42 -0.04 2.83
C ILE A 122 3.11 -0.75 4.15
N GLU A 123 1.82 -0.95 4.40
CA GLU A 123 1.30 -1.68 5.55
C GLU A 123 0.40 -2.83 5.09
N ARG A 124 0.26 -3.83 5.96
CA ARG A 124 -0.75 -4.90 5.84
C ARG A 124 -0.77 -5.63 4.50
N MET A 125 0.41 -5.95 3.95
CA MET A 125 0.54 -6.82 2.78
C MET A 125 0.10 -8.24 3.12
N ILE A 126 -1.11 -8.61 2.71
CA ILE A 126 -1.76 -9.86 3.12
C ILE A 126 -2.32 -10.57 1.90
N VAL A 127 -2.09 -11.88 1.83
CA VAL A 127 -2.72 -12.78 0.86
C VAL A 127 -3.47 -13.86 1.63
N HIS A 128 -4.69 -14.14 1.18
CA HIS A 128 -5.52 -15.22 1.72
C HIS A 128 -4.79 -16.56 1.62
N PRO A 129 -4.79 -17.41 2.66
CA PRO A 129 -3.94 -18.61 2.73
C PRO A 129 -4.00 -19.54 1.50
N GLN A 130 -5.20 -19.73 0.93
CA GLN A 130 -5.41 -20.58 -0.25
C GLN A 130 -4.71 -20.06 -1.53
N TYR A 131 -4.37 -18.78 -1.58
CA TYR A 131 -3.75 -18.12 -2.74
C TYR A 131 -2.29 -17.71 -2.46
N ARG A 132 -1.67 -18.27 -1.42
CA ARG A 132 -0.24 -18.09 -1.13
C ARG A 132 0.61 -19.00 -2.00
N ASN A 133 1.91 -18.72 -2.06
CA ASN A 133 2.92 -19.51 -2.78
C ASN A 133 2.71 -19.65 -4.30
N ILE A 134 1.79 -18.88 -4.90
CA ILE A 134 1.54 -18.86 -6.35
C ILE A 134 1.96 -17.54 -7.02
N GLY A 135 2.62 -16.63 -6.30
CA GLY A 135 3.14 -15.37 -6.85
C GLY A 135 2.28 -14.12 -6.61
N VAL A 136 1.12 -14.23 -5.95
CA VAL A 136 0.19 -13.10 -5.75
C VAL A 136 0.85 -11.96 -4.96
N CYS A 137 1.51 -12.28 -3.84
CA CYS A 137 2.20 -11.27 -3.02
C CYS A 137 3.29 -10.52 -3.82
N GLN A 138 4.01 -11.23 -4.68
CA GLN A 138 5.04 -10.65 -5.54
C GLN A 138 4.42 -9.68 -6.55
N LYS A 139 3.27 -10.02 -7.15
CA LYS A 139 2.53 -9.11 -8.04
C LYS A 139 1.99 -7.89 -7.29
N MET A 140 1.51 -8.06 -6.06
CA MET A 140 1.08 -6.96 -5.19
C MET A 140 2.24 -6.01 -4.89
N MET A 141 3.38 -6.53 -4.41
CA MET A 141 4.56 -5.74 -4.08
C MET A 141 5.11 -5.01 -5.31
N ALA A 142 5.22 -5.69 -6.46
CA ALA A 142 5.65 -5.06 -7.70
C ALA A 142 4.74 -3.87 -8.08
N SER A 143 3.43 -4.04 -7.95
CA SER A 143 2.45 -2.99 -8.26
C SER A 143 2.50 -1.85 -7.24
N ALA A 144 2.76 -2.15 -5.96
CA ALA A 144 2.93 -1.15 -4.92
C ALA A 144 4.17 -0.27 -5.18
N ILE A 145 5.30 -0.88 -5.53
CA ILE A 145 6.53 -0.16 -5.89
C ILE A 145 6.32 0.69 -7.14
N GLU A 146 5.69 0.12 -8.18
CA GLU A 146 5.37 0.84 -9.41
C GLU A 146 4.49 2.06 -9.12
N LEU A 147 3.43 1.90 -8.32
CA LEU A 147 2.53 2.99 -7.94
C LEU A 147 3.29 4.08 -7.16
N CYS A 148 4.03 3.71 -6.12
CA CYS A 148 4.82 4.65 -5.33
C CYS A 148 5.82 5.42 -6.20
N LYS A 149 6.55 4.74 -7.09
CA LYS A 149 7.60 5.34 -7.91
C LYS A 149 7.04 6.20 -9.04
N ASN A 150 6.10 5.66 -9.82
CA ASN A 150 5.71 6.23 -11.11
C ASN A 150 4.44 7.07 -11.06
N ASN A 151 3.63 6.91 -10.02
CA ASN A 151 2.36 7.64 -9.90
C ASN A 151 2.34 8.56 -8.69
N LEU A 152 2.87 8.12 -7.54
CA LEU A 152 2.83 8.90 -6.30
C LEU A 152 4.10 9.73 -6.05
N MET A 153 5.10 9.63 -6.93
CA MET A 153 6.38 10.36 -6.87
C MET A 153 7.10 10.19 -5.52
N CYS A 154 7.01 9.00 -4.93
CA CYS A 154 7.68 8.71 -3.67
C CYS A 154 9.20 8.68 -3.86
N ASN A 155 9.92 9.39 -2.99
CA ASN A 155 11.38 9.33 -2.89
C ASN A 155 11.85 7.95 -2.40
N ARG A 156 11.11 7.35 -1.46
CA ARG A 156 11.40 6.03 -0.89
C ARG A 156 10.13 5.37 -0.37
N ILE A 157 10.25 4.09 -0.03
CA ILE A 157 9.20 3.28 0.57
C ILE A 157 9.73 2.63 1.85
N ASP A 158 9.04 2.86 2.96
CA ASP A 158 9.30 2.19 4.23
C ASP A 158 8.25 1.09 4.48
N LEU A 159 8.66 0.00 5.12
CA LEU A 159 7.76 -1.06 5.60
C LEU A 159 8.35 -1.73 6.84
N TYR A 160 7.51 -2.46 7.57
CA TYR A 160 7.93 -3.22 8.74
C TYR A 160 7.79 -4.73 8.50
N ALA A 161 8.77 -5.50 8.96
CA ALA A 161 8.82 -6.95 8.77
C ALA A 161 9.45 -7.64 9.99
N GLU A 162 8.66 -8.42 10.71
CA GLU A 162 9.18 -9.29 11.77
C GLU A 162 9.46 -10.71 11.27
N ASN A 163 8.61 -11.24 10.40
CA ASN A 163 8.74 -12.62 9.94
C ASN A 163 9.78 -12.76 8.81
N GLU A 164 10.48 -13.89 8.81
CA GLU A 164 11.57 -14.14 7.86
C GLU A 164 11.08 -14.28 6.41
N ILE A 165 9.85 -14.76 6.22
CA ILE A 165 9.24 -14.88 4.88
C ILE A 165 9.07 -13.50 4.24
N ALA A 166 8.54 -12.51 4.97
CA ALA A 166 8.38 -11.16 4.45
C ALA A 166 9.73 -10.49 4.22
N LYS A 167 10.70 -10.63 5.14
CA LYS A 167 12.07 -10.13 4.93
C LYS A 167 12.69 -10.67 3.64
N TYR A 168 12.55 -11.97 3.39
CA TYR A 168 13.03 -12.60 2.16
C TYR A 168 12.33 -12.06 0.90
N ILE A 169 11.01 -11.84 0.95
CA ILE A 169 10.28 -11.24 -0.17
C ILE A 169 10.77 -9.80 -0.40
N TYR A 170 10.86 -8.98 0.65
CA TYR A 170 11.20 -7.57 0.54
C TYR A 170 12.63 -7.36 0.04
N THR A 171 13.59 -8.15 0.51
CA THR A 171 14.97 -8.10 0.01
C THR A 171 15.07 -8.44 -1.49
N LYS A 172 14.26 -9.39 -2.00
CA LYS A 172 14.18 -9.65 -3.46
C LYS A 172 13.68 -8.45 -4.26
N PHE A 173 12.90 -7.57 -3.65
CA PHE A 173 12.41 -6.34 -4.27
C PHE A 173 13.34 -5.13 -4.03
N GLY A 174 14.54 -5.35 -3.48
CA GLY A 174 15.54 -4.31 -3.27
C GLY A 174 15.37 -3.50 -1.99
N PHE A 175 14.46 -3.90 -1.09
CA PHE A 175 14.42 -3.30 0.25
C PHE A 175 15.66 -3.72 1.04
N SER A 176 16.30 -2.73 1.67
CA SER A 176 17.40 -2.96 2.62
C SER A 176 16.91 -2.76 4.05
N GLN A 177 17.50 -3.49 4.99
CA GLN A 177 17.21 -3.32 6.40
C GLN A 177 17.75 -1.97 6.88
N VAL A 178 16.90 -1.18 7.53
CA VAL A 178 17.30 0.07 8.18
C VAL A 178 17.40 -0.16 9.68
N HIS A 179 18.56 0.13 10.27
CA HIS A 179 18.76 0.03 11.70
C HIS A 179 18.27 1.30 12.39
N THR A 180 17.04 1.27 12.89
CA THR A 180 16.44 2.37 13.65
C THR A 180 15.86 1.88 14.97
N ASN A 181 15.77 2.77 15.95
CA ASN A 181 15.09 2.51 17.22
C ASN A 181 13.63 2.93 17.09
N VAL A 182 12.72 1.94 16.96
CA VAL A 182 11.28 2.19 16.93
C VAL A 182 10.74 2.23 18.36
N TYR A 183 10.26 3.39 18.79
CA TYR A 183 9.57 3.56 20.08
C TYR A 183 8.05 3.61 19.85
N ARG A 184 7.28 2.92 20.70
CA ARG A 184 5.82 2.91 20.64
C ARG A 184 5.23 3.22 22.01
N LEU A 185 4.33 4.19 22.06
CA LEU A 185 3.45 4.44 23.20
C LEU A 185 2.05 3.93 22.85
N SER A 186 1.54 2.98 23.63
CA SER A 186 0.14 2.53 23.51
C SER A 186 -0.76 3.53 24.22
N LEU A 187 -1.70 4.13 23.48
CA LEU A 187 -2.62 5.14 24.00
C LEU A 187 -4.01 4.58 24.35
N ILE A 188 -4.30 3.35 23.92
CA ILE A 188 -5.56 2.62 24.12
C ILE A 188 -5.22 1.14 24.29
#